data_AF-A0A3B0C6Z2-F1
#
_entry.id   AF-A0A3B0C6Z2-F1
#
_cell.length_a   1.000
_cell.length_b   1.000
_cell.length_c   1.000
_cell.angle_alpha   90.00
_cell.angle_beta   90.00
_cell.angle_gamma   90.00
#
_symmetry.space_group_name_H-M   'P 1'
#
loop_
_entity.id
_entity.type
_entity.pdbx_description
1 polymer ?
#
loop_
_entity_poly.entity_id
_entity_poly.type
_entity_poly.pdbx_seq_one_letter_code
_entity_poly.pdbx_strand_id
1 'polypeptide(L)'
;MKTWPDSVHAFLARKHVPLYIHLAAATGAYPFGCRGYSVRTEPDVSVWITVLASQWLRLREHVKAGSSVAALITSGADNESYQLKGRFIDCRSVGREEAVLLEEQRNYAALHYPNLLPLIQVGVSDCVSIGLQADRVYAQTPGPAAGRLLQEKEAD
;
A
#
# COMPACT_ATOMS: atom_id res chain seq x y z
N MET A 1 -5.55 20.80 -8.36
CA MET A 1 -5.63 19.44 -7.80
C MET A 1 -4.59 19.34 -6.71
N LYS A 2 -4.94 18.93 -5.48
CA LYS A 2 -3.94 18.71 -4.43
C LYS A 2 -3.22 17.39 -4.74
N THR A 3 -1.96 17.49 -5.19
CA THR A 3 -1.05 16.36 -5.40
C THR A 3 -0.45 15.95 -4.06
N TRP A 4 0.05 14.72 -3.92
CA TRP A 4 0.81 14.34 -2.73
C TRP A 4 2.10 15.16 -2.58
N PRO A 5 2.75 15.17 -1.40
CA PRO A 5 4.04 15.82 -1.26
C PRO A 5 5.06 15.17 -2.19
N ASP A 6 5.96 15.97 -2.79
CA ASP A 6 6.99 15.47 -3.72
C ASP A 6 7.85 14.36 -3.11
N SER A 7 8.07 14.39 -1.79
CA SER A 7 8.80 13.35 -1.08
C SER A 7 8.12 11.98 -1.16
N VAL A 8 6.79 11.94 -1.12
CA VAL A 8 6.00 10.70 -1.25
C VAL A 8 6.07 10.17 -2.68
N HIS A 9 5.97 11.07 -3.67
CA HIS A 9 6.13 10.70 -5.08
C HIS A 9 7.54 10.16 -5.36
N ALA A 10 8.57 10.84 -4.86
CA ALA A 10 9.96 10.40 -4.98
C ALA A 10 10.20 9.06 -4.29
N PHE A 11 9.60 8.83 -3.12
CA PHE A 11 9.65 7.55 -2.40
C PHE A 11 9.04 6.40 -3.21
N LEU A 12 7.83 6.57 -3.75
CA LEU A 12 7.14 5.52 -4.53
C LEU A 12 7.76 5.29 -5.91
N ALA A 13 8.48 6.27 -6.45
CA ALA A 13 9.19 6.16 -7.73
C ALA A 13 10.56 5.48 -7.62
N ARG A 14 11.04 5.14 -6.40
CA ARG A 14 12.35 4.50 -6.22
C ARG A 14 12.38 3.13 -6.89
N LYS A 15 13.28 2.97 -7.85
CA LYS A 15 13.57 1.67 -8.47
C LYS A 15 14.54 0.89 -7.59
N HIS A 16 14.49 -0.44 -7.69
CA HIS A 16 15.41 -1.38 -7.03
C HIS A 16 15.37 -1.39 -5.49
N VAL A 17 14.31 -0.84 -4.90
CA VAL A 17 14.05 -0.91 -3.46
C VAL A 17 12.73 -1.64 -3.24
N PRO A 18 12.71 -2.79 -2.54
CA PRO A 18 11.46 -3.46 -2.22
C PRO A 18 10.66 -2.61 -1.24
N LEU A 19 9.34 -2.60 -1.41
CA LEU A 19 8.38 -1.93 -0.55
C LEU A 19 7.64 -2.97 0.28
N TYR A 20 7.63 -2.76 1.60
CA TYR A 20 6.83 -3.53 2.53
C TYR A 20 5.54 -2.78 2.84
N ILE A 21 4.41 -3.39 2.48
CA ILE A 21 3.10 -2.75 2.55
C ILE A 21 2.22 -3.49 3.54
N HIS A 22 1.58 -2.75 4.45
CA HIS A 22 0.52 -3.25 5.31
C HIS A 22 -0.75 -2.45 5.05
N LEU A 23 -1.82 -3.15 4.67
CA LEU A 23 -3.14 -2.57 4.47
C LEU A 23 -4.01 -2.95 5.67
N ALA A 24 -4.76 -2.01 6.21
CA ALA A 24 -5.69 -2.26 7.30
C ALA A 24 -7.01 -1.53 7.09
N ALA A 25 -8.09 -2.20 7.50
CA ALA A 25 -9.43 -1.64 7.55
C ALA A 25 -10.06 -1.91 8.91
N ALA A 26 -11.00 -1.06 9.33
CA ALA A 26 -11.70 -1.24 10.59
C ALA A 26 -13.18 -0.87 10.45
N THR A 27 -14.03 -1.74 10.97
CA THR A 27 -15.44 -1.48 11.27
C THR A 27 -15.60 -1.50 12.79
N GLY A 28 -15.52 -0.33 13.43
CA GLY A 28 -15.54 -0.23 14.89
C GLY A 28 -14.14 -0.33 15.52
N ALA A 29 -14.03 -1.03 16.66
CA ALA A 29 -12.84 -0.98 17.51
C ALA A 29 -11.67 -1.89 17.07
N TYR A 30 -11.94 -2.95 16.32
CA TYR A 30 -10.92 -3.95 15.95
C TYR A 30 -10.58 -3.86 14.46
N PRO A 31 -9.36 -3.42 14.10
CA PRO A 31 -8.90 -3.44 12.72
C PRO A 31 -8.51 -4.86 12.29
N PHE A 32 -8.70 -5.16 11.01
CA PHE A 32 -8.03 -6.27 10.35
C PHE A 32 -6.95 -5.73 9.41
N GLY A 33 -5.77 -6.33 9.47
CA GLY A 33 -4.63 -5.97 8.64
C GLY A 33 -4.15 -7.14 7.78
N CYS A 34 -3.70 -6.83 6.58
CA CYS A 34 -3.07 -7.78 5.66
C CYS A 34 -1.83 -7.19 4.98
N ARG A 35 -1.07 -8.04 4.29
CA ARG A 35 0.13 -7.61 3.56
C ARG A 35 -0.26 -7.17 2.14
N GLY A 36 0.33 -6.08 1.69
CA GLY A 36 0.37 -5.70 0.29
C GLY A 36 1.69 -6.15 -0.35
N TYR A 37 1.64 -6.40 -1.65
CA TYR A 37 2.76 -6.93 -2.43
C TYR A 37 3.20 -6.04 -3.59
N SER A 38 2.33 -5.12 -4.02
CA SER A 38 2.70 -4.01 -4.90
C SER A 38 1.77 -2.84 -4.65
N VAL A 39 2.20 -1.65 -5.07
CA VAL A 39 1.43 -0.42 -4.98
C VAL A 39 1.51 0.34 -6.30
N ARG A 40 0.36 0.78 -6.80
CA ARG A 40 0.22 1.64 -7.98
C ARG A 40 -0.55 2.89 -7.59
N THR A 41 -0.08 4.05 -8.01
CA THR A 41 -0.75 5.34 -7.75
C THR A 41 -1.41 5.87 -9.01
N GLU A 42 -2.55 6.52 -8.86
CA GLU A 42 -3.24 7.24 -9.92
C GLU A 42 -3.22 8.77 -9.67
N PRO A 43 -3.43 9.61 -10.72
CA PRO A 43 -3.32 11.07 -10.60
C PRO A 43 -4.31 11.74 -9.63
N ASP A 44 -5.41 11.06 -9.32
CA ASP A 44 -6.49 11.51 -8.44
C ASP A 44 -6.25 11.14 -6.97
N VAL A 45 -5.01 10.82 -6.59
CA VAL A 45 -4.59 10.30 -5.28
C VAL A 45 -5.19 8.94 -4.91
N SER A 46 -5.72 8.20 -5.89
CA SER A 46 -6.11 6.80 -5.73
C SER A 46 -4.88 5.91 -5.72
N VAL A 47 -4.95 4.87 -4.88
CA VAL A 47 -3.86 3.93 -4.64
C VAL A 47 -4.40 2.52 -4.75
N TRP A 48 -3.75 1.71 -5.56
CA TRP A 48 -4.11 0.33 -5.80
C TRP A 48 -3.05 -0.56 -5.18
N ILE A 49 -3.44 -1.35 -4.19
CA ILE A 49 -2.54 -2.23 -3.45
C ILE A 49 -2.90 -3.68 -3.77
N THR A 50 -1.93 -4.42 -4.30
CA THR A 50 -2.10 -5.84 -4.58
C THR A 50 -1.98 -6.64 -3.29
N VAL A 51 -2.98 -7.46 -2.96
CA VAL A 51 -3.00 -8.33 -1.78
C VAL A 51 -3.35 -9.76 -2.19
N LEU A 52 -3.06 -10.75 -1.35
CA LEU A 52 -3.55 -12.11 -1.58
C LEU A 52 -5.08 -12.16 -1.51
N ALA A 53 -5.70 -12.86 -2.45
CA ALA A 53 -7.15 -13.08 -2.48
C ALA A 53 -7.65 -13.73 -1.18
N SER A 54 -6.87 -14.65 -0.60
CA SER A 54 -7.17 -15.27 0.70
C SER A 54 -7.19 -14.28 1.86
N GLN A 55 -6.34 -13.24 1.81
CA GLN A 55 -6.35 -12.16 2.81
C GLN A 55 -7.50 -11.19 2.58
N TRP A 56 -7.84 -10.91 1.32
CA TRP A 56 -9.00 -10.10 0.97
C TRP A 56 -10.31 -10.70 1.51
N LEU A 57 -10.48 -12.02 1.47
CA LEU A 57 -11.66 -12.69 2.02
C LEU A 57 -11.94 -12.33 3.49
N ARG A 58 -10.89 -12.06 4.27
CA ARG A 58 -10.97 -11.63 5.67
C ARG A 58 -11.09 -10.11 5.79
N LEU A 59 -10.30 -9.36 5.02
CA LEU A 59 -10.34 -7.89 5.03
C LEU A 59 -11.72 -7.34 4.62
N ARG A 60 -12.39 -7.96 3.65
CA ARG A 60 -13.70 -7.52 3.15
C ARG A 60 -14.80 -7.55 4.21
N GLU A 61 -14.66 -8.33 5.28
CA GLU A 61 -15.60 -8.33 6.41
C GLU A 61 -15.57 -6.99 7.17
N HIS A 62 -14.45 -6.27 7.06
CA HIS A 62 -14.20 -4.96 7.67
C HIS A 62 -14.24 -3.81 6.66
N VAL A 63 -14.66 -4.07 5.42
CA VAL A 63 -14.67 -3.07 4.35
C VAL A 63 -16.02 -3.08 3.65
N LYS A 64 -16.69 -1.92 3.72
CA LYS A 64 -17.79 -1.53 2.84
C LYS A 64 -17.36 -0.33 2.01
N ALA A 65 -18.08 -0.03 0.92
CA ALA A 65 -17.88 1.20 0.15
C ALA A 65 -17.79 2.42 1.10
N GLY A 66 -16.73 3.22 0.98
CA GLY A 66 -16.48 4.39 1.83
C GLY A 66 -15.91 4.10 3.23
N SER A 67 -15.64 2.85 3.60
CA SER A 67 -15.03 2.51 4.89
C SER A 67 -13.61 3.07 5.00
N SER A 68 -13.24 3.43 6.24
CA SER A 68 -11.88 3.89 6.54
C SER A 68 -10.87 2.78 6.32
N VAL A 69 -9.86 3.08 5.51
CA VAL A 69 -8.74 2.18 5.20
C VAL A 69 -7.44 2.96 5.35
N ALA A 70 -6.40 2.27 5.80
CA ALA A 70 -5.06 2.82 5.91
C ALA A 70 -4.03 1.85 5.32
N ALA A 71 -3.00 2.40 4.68
CA ALA A 71 -1.86 1.66 4.18
C ALA A 71 -0.57 2.23 4.77
N LEU A 72 0.26 1.40 5.39
CA LEU A 72 1.64 1.72 5.75
C LEU A 72 2.55 1.16 4.66
N ILE A 73 3.36 2.01 4.04
CA ILE A 73 4.32 1.63 3.01
C ILE A 73 5.71 1.95 3.57
N THR A 74 6.61 0.98 3.57
CA THR A 74 7.96 1.09 4.13
C THR A 74 8.99 0.64 3.11
N SER A 75 10.03 1.44 2.93
CA SER A 75 11.20 1.06 2.13
C SER A 75 11.99 -0.04 2.85
N GLY A 76 12.29 -1.12 2.13
CA GLY A 76 13.11 -2.21 2.65
C GLY A 76 14.60 -1.90 2.75
N ALA A 77 15.06 -0.76 2.24
CA ALA A 77 16.48 -0.39 2.27
C ALA A 77 16.83 0.51 3.47
N ASP A 78 15.97 1.48 3.80
CA ASP A 78 16.26 2.56 4.75
C ASP A 78 15.17 2.78 5.81
N ASN A 79 14.10 1.98 5.82
CA ASN A 79 12.94 2.10 6.71
C ASN A 79 12.18 3.42 6.60
N GLU A 80 12.42 4.21 5.54
CA GLU A 80 11.57 5.35 5.23
C GLU A 80 10.14 4.85 5.03
N SER A 81 9.18 5.46 5.72
CA SER A 81 7.80 4.99 5.71
C SER A 81 6.78 6.10 5.75
N TYR A 82 5.69 5.83 5.05
CA TYR A 82 4.54 6.71 4.92
C TYR A 82 3.27 5.93 5.22
N GLN A 83 2.36 6.56 5.97
CA GLN A 83 1.02 6.03 6.16
C GLN A 83 0.02 6.86 5.38
N LEU A 84 -0.67 6.19 4.48
CA LEU A 84 -1.79 6.71 3.73
C LEU A 84 -3.07 6.36 4.50
N LYS A 85 -3.94 7.34 4.71
CA LYS A 85 -5.28 7.12 5.28
C LYS A 85 -6.32 7.66 4.33
N GLY A 86 -7.47 7.01 4.29
CA GLY A 86 -8.62 7.49 3.54
C GLY A 86 -9.70 6.44 3.44
N ARG A 87 -10.28 6.27 2.26
CA ARG A 87 -11.49 5.45 2.08
C ARG A 87 -11.29 4.35 1.06
N PHE A 88 -11.86 3.18 1.32
CA PHE A 88 -11.98 2.14 0.32
C PHE A 88 -12.81 2.61 -0.88
N ILE A 89 -12.27 2.39 -2.08
CA ILE A 89 -12.94 2.66 -3.34
C ILE A 89 -13.54 1.37 -3.89
N ASP A 90 -12.69 0.38 -4.19
CA ASP A 90 -13.08 -0.83 -4.91
C ASP A 90 -12.09 -1.99 -4.72
N CYS A 91 -12.49 -3.20 -5.12
CA CYS A 91 -11.64 -4.38 -5.21
C CYS A 91 -11.82 -5.03 -6.59
N ARG A 92 -10.72 -5.22 -7.31
CA ARG A 92 -10.74 -5.81 -8.66
C ARG A 92 -9.64 -6.85 -8.87
N SER A 93 -9.74 -7.59 -9.96
CA SER A 93 -8.67 -8.46 -10.44
C SER A 93 -7.40 -7.65 -10.71
N VAL A 94 -6.23 -8.27 -10.53
CA VAL A 94 -4.95 -7.60 -10.79
C VAL A 94 -4.84 -7.25 -12.28
N GLY A 95 -4.61 -5.97 -12.56
CA GLY A 95 -4.39 -5.47 -13.91
C GLY A 95 -2.96 -5.73 -14.39
N ARG A 96 -2.71 -5.44 -15.67
CA ARG A 96 -1.39 -5.66 -16.28
C ARG A 96 -0.29 -4.84 -15.60
N GLU A 97 -0.57 -3.58 -15.27
CA GLU A 97 0.40 -2.69 -14.62
C GLU A 97 0.73 -3.18 -13.20
N GLU A 98 -0.28 -3.56 -12.42
CA GLU A 98 -0.08 -4.10 -11.08
C GLU A 98 0.69 -5.43 -11.09
N ALA A 99 0.47 -6.26 -12.12
CA ALA A 99 1.21 -7.50 -12.31
C ALA A 99 2.69 -7.26 -12.59
N VAL A 100 3.02 -6.25 -13.41
CA VAL A 100 4.41 -5.83 -13.65
C VAL A 100 5.06 -5.37 -12.34
N LEU A 101 4.37 -4.49 -11.59
CA LEU A 101 4.88 -4.00 -10.31
C LEU A 101 5.08 -5.11 -9.29
N LEU A 102 4.19 -6.11 -9.25
CA LEU A 102 4.33 -7.28 -8.37
C LEU A 102 5.61 -8.07 -8.70
N GLU A 103 5.87 -8.30 -9.98
CA GLU A 103 7.07 -9.02 -10.41
C GLU A 103 8.34 -8.21 -10.14
N GLU A 104 8.32 -6.90 -10.36
CA GLU A 104 9.43 -6.00 -9.98
C GLU A 104 9.73 -6.06 -8.48
N GLN A 105 8.70 -6.00 -7.63
CA GLN A 105 8.85 -6.11 -6.18
C GLN A 105 9.46 -7.45 -5.77
N ARG A 106 9.08 -8.56 -6.41
CA ARG A 106 9.68 -9.88 -6.18
C ARG A 106 11.16 -9.90 -6.59
N ASN A 107 11.50 -9.31 -7.73
CA ASN A 107 12.88 -9.20 -8.20
C ASN A 107 13.74 -8.33 -7.27
N TYR A 108 13.20 -7.22 -6.77
CA TYR A 108 13.90 -6.37 -5.82
C TYR A 108 14.09 -7.09 -4.48
N ALA A 109 13.06 -7.77 -3.97
CA ALA A 109 13.19 -8.57 -2.76
C ALA A 109 14.26 -9.68 -2.92
N ALA A 110 14.32 -10.34 -4.07
CA ALA A 110 15.33 -11.35 -4.37
C ALA A 110 16.76 -10.79 -4.38
N LEU A 111 16.94 -9.56 -4.87
CA LEU A 111 18.24 -8.89 -4.89
C LEU A 111 18.77 -8.59 -3.48
N HIS A 112 17.88 -8.14 -2.58
CA HIS A 112 18.26 -7.76 -1.21
C HIS A 112 18.25 -8.96 -0.23
N TYR A 113 17.41 -9.97 -0.48
CA TYR A 113 17.21 -11.12 0.41
C TYR A 113 17.12 -12.44 -0.37
N PRO A 114 18.19 -12.86 -1.07
CA PRO A 114 18.14 -14.01 -1.99
C PRO A 114 17.72 -15.32 -1.32
N ASN A 115 18.08 -15.51 -0.04
CA ASN A 115 17.77 -16.73 0.71
C ASN A 115 16.32 -16.80 1.19
N LEU A 116 15.55 -15.71 1.10
CA LEU A 116 14.16 -15.63 1.57
C LEU A 116 13.14 -15.70 0.43
N LEU A 117 13.58 -15.66 -0.83
CA LEU A 117 12.69 -15.69 -1.99
C LEU A 117 11.72 -16.90 -2.02
N PRO A 118 12.13 -18.12 -1.64
CA PRO A 118 11.19 -19.25 -1.58
C PRO A 118 10.03 -19.07 -0.59
N LEU A 119 10.17 -18.17 0.39
CA LEU A 119 9.12 -17.84 1.36
C LEU A 119 8.15 -16.74 0.85
N ILE A 120 8.47 -16.12 -0.28
CA ILE A 120 7.69 -15.04 -0.92
C ILE A 120 7.18 -15.53 -2.28
N GLN A 121 6.54 -16.70 -2.30
CA GLN A 121 5.84 -17.16 -3.50
C GLN A 121 4.44 -16.57 -3.53
N VAL A 122 4.30 -15.49 -4.30
CA VAL A 122 3.02 -14.83 -4.57
C VAL A 122 2.87 -14.71 -6.08
N GLY A 123 1.87 -15.41 -6.62
CA GLY A 123 1.50 -15.34 -8.02
C GLY A 123 0.44 -14.27 -8.27
N VAL A 124 0.46 -13.67 -9.46
CA VAL A 124 -0.57 -12.70 -9.90
C VAL A 124 -1.98 -13.30 -9.80
N SER A 125 -2.13 -14.59 -10.12
CA SER A 125 -3.39 -15.32 -10.07
C SER A 125 -3.96 -15.47 -8.66
N ASP A 126 -3.12 -15.36 -7.63
CA ASP A 126 -3.50 -15.52 -6.23
C ASP A 126 -3.86 -14.18 -5.59
N CYS A 127 -3.85 -13.11 -6.37
CA CYS A 127 -3.97 -11.74 -5.90
C CYS A 127 -5.22 -11.02 -6.42
N VAL A 128 -5.59 -9.99 -5.67
CA VAL A 128 -6.56 -8.96 -6.06
C VAL A 128 -5.95 -7.59 -5.78
N SER A 129 -6.49 -6.55 -6.42
CA SER A 129 -6.07 -5.16 -6.23
C SER A 129 -7.13 -4.38 -5.47
N ILE A 130 -6.72 -3.77 -4.35
CA ILE A 130 -7.58 -3.00 -3.45
C ILE A 130 -7.33 -1.51 -3.65
N GLY A 131 -8.39 -0.78 -4.02
CA GLY A 131 -8.39 0.66 -4.23
C GLY A 131 -8.63 1.43 -2.94
N LEU A 132 -7.77 2.40 -2.66
CA LEU A 132 -7.81 3.35 -1.56
C LEU A 132 -7.77 4.77 -2.13
N GLN A 133 -8.76 5.59 -1.79
CA GLN A 133 -8.69 7.04 -1.98
C GLN A 133 -7.95 7.62 -0.77
N ALA A 134 -6.68 8.00 -0.92
CA ALA A 134 -5.92 8.56 0.19
C ALA A 134 -6.24 10.05 0.36
N ASP A 135 -6.91 10.41 1.46
CA ASP A 135 -7.18 11.81 1.81
C ASP A 135 -6.08 12.41 2.70
N ARG A 136 -5.31 11.57 3.41
CA ARG A 136 -4.26 12.01 4.32
C ARG A 136 -3.00 11.18 4.19
N VAL A 137 -1.87 11.84 4.34
CA VAL A 137 -0.54 11.21 4.35
C VAL A 137 0.23 11.63 5.58
N TYR A 138 0.80 10.65 6.28
CA TYR A 138 1.60 10.84 7.48
C TYR A 138 3.02 10.31 7.26
N ALA A 139 4.01 11.03 7.76
CA ALA A 139 5.35 10.47 7.94
C ALA A 139 5.30 9.42 9.05
N GLN A 140 5.86 8.23 8.81
CA GLN A 140 5.96 7.16 9.80
C GLN A 140 7.40 6.69 10.02
N THR A 141 8.36 7.22 9.26
CA THR A 141 9.78 6.96 9.47
C THR A 141 10.16 7.21 10.94
N PRO A 142 10.76 6.23 11.63
CA PRO A 142 11.17 6.40 13.03
C PRO A 142 12.03 7.64 13.24
N GLY A 143 11.62 8.50 14.16
CA GLY A 143 12.31 9.76 14.46
C GLY A 143 11.37 10.83 15.03
N PRO A 144 11.88 12.04 15.31
CA PRO A 144 11.08 13.11 15.94
C PRO A 144 9.86 13.56 15.14
N ALA A 145 9.84 13.29 13.82
CA ALA A 145 8.73 13.64 12.93
C ALA A 145 7.76 12.47 12.69
N ALA A 146 7.93 11.31 13.33
CA ALA A 146 7.02 10.19 13.18
C ALA A 146 5.60 10.57 13.63
N GLY A 147 4.60 10.20 12.83
CA GLY A 147 3.20 10.57 13.03
C GLY A 147 2.82 11.97 12.53
N ARG A 148 3.76 12.77 11.99
CA ARG A 148 3.46 14.09 11.45
C ARG A 148 2.59 14.00 10.20
N LEU A 149 1.48 14.74 10.18
CA LEU A 149 0.66 14.95 8.99
C LEU A 149 1.46 15.75 7.94
N LEU A 150 1.61 15.18 6.75
CA LEU A 150 2.26 15.84 5.61
C LEU A 150 1.23 16.51 4.70
N GLN A 151 0.04 15.93 4.59
CA GLN A 151 -1.03 16.44 3.75
C GLN A 151 -2.40 15.92 4.21
N GLU A 152 -3.41 16.76 4.06
CA GLU A 152 -4.83 16.46 4.23
C GLU A 152 -5.66 17.10 3.11
N LYS A 153 -6.59 16.35 2.55
CA LYS A 153 -7.64 16.87 1.67
C LYS A 153 -8.69 17.55 2.55
N GLU A 154 -9.04 18.79 2.24
CA GLU A 154 -10.16 19.47 2.92
C GLU A 154 -11.45 18.68 2.65
N ALA A 155 -12.27 18.49 3.67
CA ALA A 155 -13.55 17.83 3.53
C ALA A 155 -14.47 18.76 2.72
N ASP A 156 -14.88 18.30 1.53
CA ASP A 156 -15.96 18.91 0.74
C ASP A 156 -17.30 18.80 1.49
#